data_AF-X1VHV5-F1
#
_entry.id   AF-X1VHV5-F1
#
_cell.length_a   1.000
_cell.length_b   1.000
_cell.length_c   1.000
_cell.angle_alpha   90.00
_cell.angle_beta   90.00
_cell.angle_gamma   90.00
#
_symmetry.space_group_name_H-M   'P 1'
#
loop_
_entity.id
_entity.type
_entity.pdbx_description
1 polymer ?
#
loop_
_entity_poly.entity_id
_entity_poly.type
_entity_poly.pdbx_seq_one_letter_code
_entity_poly.pdbx_strand_id
1 'polypeptide(L)' 'KCLQKLNLRTIGELTYKTEAELLGVKNFGVTSLNEINKALVNLGLSLRSLD' A
#
# COMPACT_ATOMS: atom_id res chain seq x y z
N LYS A 1 -1.54 6.67 10.65
CA LYS A 1 -2.93 7.18 10.56
C LYS A 1 -3.61 6.93 9.19
N CYS A 2 -2.88 6.66 8.10
CA CYS A 2 -3.50 6.39 6.78
C CYS A 2 -3.91 4.92 6.57
N LEU A 3 -3.08 3.96 7.01
CA LEU A 3 -3.40 2.52 6.92
C LEU A 3 -4.63 2.12 7.77
N GLN A 4 -4.80 2.73 8.94
CA GLN A 4 -5.98 2.53 9.79
C GLN A 4 -7.28 3.01 9.11
N LYS A 5 -7.24 4.05 8.26
CA LYS A 5 -8.42 4.51 7.51
C LYS A 5 -8.81 3.56 6.37
N LEU A 6 -7.83 2.84 5.84
CA LEU A 6 -8.04 1.76 4.87
C LEU A 6 -8.46 0.44 5.55
N ASN A 7 -8.57 0.43 6.87
CA ASN A 7 -8.80 -0.75 7.70
C ASN A 7 -7.74 -1.85 7.49
N LEU A 8 -6.56 -1.49 6.96
CA LEU A 8 -5.45 -2.41 6.72
C LEU A 8 -4.69 -2.62 8.02
N ARG A 9 -4.77 -3.84 8.57
CA ARG A 9 -4.09 -4.23 9.81
C ARG A 9 -2.86 -5.10 9.56
N THR A 10 -2.80 -5.76 8.40
CA THR A 10 -1.75 -6.70 8.05
C THR A 10 -1.15 -6.36 6.69
N ILE A 11 0.07 -6.85 6.47
CA ILE A 11 0.78 -6.70 5.20
C ILE A 11 0.06 -7.48 4.08
N GLY A 12 -0.59 -8.60 4.40
CA GLY A 12 -1.40 -9.36 3.45
C GLY A 12 -2.53 -8.52 2.86
N GLU A 13 -3.27 -7.78 3.69
CA GLU A 13 -4.34 -6.89 3.22
C GLU A 13 -3.80 -5.78 2.31
N LEU A 14 -2.59 -5.30 2.60
CA LEU A 14 -1.90 -4.29 1.80
C LEU A 14 -1.50 -4.83 0.42
N THR A 15 -1.05 -6.09 0.34
CA THR A 15 -0.72 -6.74 -0.95
C THR A 15 -1.93 -6.99 -1.84
N TYR A 16 -3.15 -7.04 -1.30
CA TYR A 16 -4.39 -7.12 -2.09
C TYR A 16 -4.82 -5.80 -2.71
N LYS A 17 -4.27 -4.67 -2.24
CA LYS A 17 -4.56 -3.34 -2.78
C LYS A 17 -3.63 -2.99 -3.94
N THR A 18 -4.16 -2.18 -4.84
CA THR A 18 -3.42 -1.66 -6.00
C THR A 18 -2.86 -0.29 -5.67
N GLU A 19 -1.82 0.11 -6.41
CA GLU A 19 -1.22 1.44 -6.24
C GLU A 19 -2.23 2.56 -6.48
N ALA A 20 -3.14 2.39 -7.44
CA ALA A 20 -4.22 3.33 -7.74
C ALA A 20 -5.20 3.49 -6.57
N GLU A 21 -5.61 2.38 -5.94
CA GLU A 21 -6.49 2.39 -4.76
C GLU A 21 -5.83 3.13 -3.59
N LEU A 22 -4.52 2.91 -3.39
CA LEU A 22 -3.76 3.55 -2.32
C LEU A 22 -3.58 5.06 -2.59
N LEU A 23 -3.26 5.45 -3.82
CA LEU A 23 -3.13 6.86 -4.23
C LEU A 23 -4.48 7.62 -4.18
N GLY A 24 -5.61 6.93 -4.29
CA GLY A 24 -6.94 7.52 -4.13
C GLY A 24 -7.30 7.90 -2.68
N VAL A 25 -6.50 7.50 -1.69
CA VAL A 25 -6.82 7.71 -0.27
C VAL A 25 -6.41 9.10 0.16
N LYS A 26 -7.36 9.86 0.74
CA LYS A 26 -7.07 11.15 1.36
C LYS A 26 -5.94 11.02 2.39
N ASN A 27 -4.84 11.75 2.17
CA ASN A 27 -3.59 11.74 2.94
C ASN A 27 -2.65 10.55 2.66
N PHE A 28 -2.83 9.85 1.55
CA PHE A 28 -1.88 8.87 1.05
C PHE A 28 -1.31 9.39 -0.27
N GLY A 29 -0.04 9.80 -0.25
CA GLY A 29 0.63 10.36 -1.42
C GLY A 29 1.67 9.41 -2.02
N VAL A 30 2.29 9.84 -3.11
CA VAL A 30 3.37 9.11 -3.79
C VAL A 30 4.52 8.76 -2.82
N THR A 31 4.88 9.67 -1.91
CA THR A 31 5.90 9.40 -0.89
C THR A 31 5.50 8.26 0.03
N SER A 32 4.25 8.24 0.53
CA SER A 32 3.74 7.16 1.37
C SER A 32 3.65 5.84 0.62
N LEU A 33 3.26 5.87 -0.66
CA LEU A 33 3.25 4.71 -1.54
C LEU A 33 4.66 4.12 -1.67
N ASN A 34 5.66 4.97 -1.92
CA ASN A 34 7.02 4.52 -2.16
C ASN A 34 7.65 3.91 -0.89
N GLU A 35 7.38 4.47 0.28
CA GLU A 35 7.80 3.90 1.57
C GLU A 35 7.18 2.52 1.81
N ILE A 36 5.89 2.37 1.50
CA ILE A 36 5.18 1.08 1.57
C ILE A 36 5.77 0.07 0.59
N ASN A 37 6.02 0.50 -0.65
CA ASN A 37 6.53 -0.36 -1.70
C ASN A 37 7.95 -0.85 -1.35
N LYS A 38 8.82 0.03 -0.85
CA LYS A 38 10.14 -0.34 -0.32
C LYS A 38 10.05 -1.33 0.84
N ALA A 39 9.13 -1.12 1.79
CA ALA A 39 8.94 -2.03 2.91
C ALA A 39 8.47 -3.42 2.43
N LEU A 40 7.59 -3.48 1.44
CA LEU A 40 7.14 -4.73 0.80
C LEU A 40 8.29 -5.43 0.07
N VAL A 41 9.09 -4.69 -0.72
CA VAL A 41 10.26 -5.24 -1.43
C VAL A 41 11.27 -5.84 -0.46
N ASN A 42 11.51 -5.21 0.69
CA ASN A 42 12.39 -5.75 1.74
C ASN A 42 11.89 -7.10 2.31
N LEU A 43 10.59 -7.37 2.20
CA LEU A 43 9.96 -8.62 2.62
C LEU A 43 9.80 -9.62 1.46
N GLY A 44 10.27 -9.29 0.26
CA GLY A 44 10.04 -10.08 -0.95
C GLY A 44 8.59 -10.06 -1.44
N LEU A 45 7.81 -9.05 -1.01
CA LEU A 45 6.41 -8.86 -1.36
C LEU A 45 6.27 -7.67 -2.33
N SER A 46 5.11 -7.57 -2.98
CA SER A 46 4.78 -6.45 -3.86
C SER A 46 3.29 -6.15 -3.79
N LEU A 47 2.90 -4.92 -4.17
CA LEU A 47 1.50 -4.54 -4.30
C LEU A 47 0.87 -5.27 -5.49
N ARG A 48 -0.48 -5.33 -5.50
CA ARG A 48 -1.20 -5.93 -6.61
C ARG A 48 -1.04 -5.08 -7.86
N SER A 49 -0.41 -5.65 -8.89
CA SER A 49 -0.45 -5.13 -10.26
C SER A 49 -1.72 -5.65 -10.95
N LEU A 50 -2.55 -4.73 -11.46
CA LEU A 50 -3.58 -5.06 -12.44
C LEU A 50 -2.88 -5.00 -13.80
N ASP A 51 -2.45 -6.15 -14.32
CA ASP A 51 -2.30 -6.35 -15.77
C ASP A 51 -3.70 -6.51 -16.38
#